data_AF-A0AA37NNQ8-F1
#
_entry.id   AF-A0AA37NNQ8-F1
#
_cell.length_a   1.000
_cell.length_b   1.000
_cell.length_c   1.000
_cell.angle_alpha   90.00
_cell.angle_beta   90.00
_cell.angle_gamma   90.00
#
_symmetry.space_group_name_H-M   'P 1'
#
loop_
_entity.id
_entity.type
_entity.pdbx_description
1 polymer ?
#
loop_
_entity_poly.entity_id
_entity_poly.type
_entity_poly.pdbx_seq_one_letter_code
_entity_poly.pdbx_strand_id
1 'polypeptide(L)'
;MISAYNRHPESDKHKLVIAGLGNLDKITEPNIIRLNRFIEDAEVRDLFTKAAIVVYPYRSATMSGVLSLAFYFRKKVVMSDVPFFKEYANRDSLFFKAGNVEDLADKLQQALDSGSASTNANLYPEFYSENILEQDYINLYSSPANKQM
;
A
#
# COMPACT_ATOMS: atom_id res chain seq x y z
N MET A 1 12.22 -4.58 -0.62
CA MET A 1 11.03 -5.18 -1.25
C MET A 1 11.41 -6.39 -2.10
N ILE A 2 12.13 -6.24 -3.21
CA ILE A 2 12.52 -7.39 -4.07
C ILE A 2 13.26 -8.48 -3.26
N SER A 3 14.24 -8.09 -2.44
CA SER A 3 14.96 -9.03 -1.57
C SER A 3 14.06 -9.75 -0.56
N ALA A 4 12.95 -9.14 -0.13
CA ALA A 4 11.99 -9.77 0.78
C ALA A 4 11.07 -10.73 0.01
N TYR A 5 10.61 -10.33 -1.18
CA TYR A 5 9.83 -11.19 -2.07
C TYR A 5 10.60 -12.45 -2.49
N ASN A 6 11.88 -12.33 -2.84
CA ASN A 6 12.71 -13.47 -3.24
C ASN A 6 13.00 -14.46 -2.09
N ARG A 7 12.83 -14.05 -0.83
CA ARG A 7 12.96 -14.93 0.35
C ARG A 7 11.68 -15.69 0.67
N HIS A 8 10.55 -15.27 0.08
CA HIS A 8 9.27 -15.87 0.34
C HIS A 8 9.23 -17.31 -0.23
N PRO A 9 8.95 -18.32 0.61
CA PRO A 9 9.03 -19.74 0.22
C PRO A 9 8.01 -20.13 -0.85
N GLU A 10 6.93 -19.36 -1.03
CA GLU A 10 5.95 -19.57 -2.12
C GLU A 10 5.99 -18.47 -3.21
N SER A 11 7.15 -17.84 -3.43
CA SER A 11 7.31 -16.81 -4.47
C SER A 11 6.95 -17.31 -5.88
N ASP A 12 7.00 -18.63 -6.14
CA ASP A 12 6.58 -19.22 -7.40
C ASP A 12 5.05 -19.24 -7.61
N LYS A 13 4.25 -19.17 -6.52
CA LYS A 13 2.78 -19.17 -6.61
C LYS A 13 2.20 -17.78 -6.87
N HIS A 14 2.93 -16.73 -6.50
CA HIS A 14 2.46 -15.35 -6.54
C HIS A 14 3.44 -14.48 -7.32
N LYS A 15 2.98 -13.81 -8.38
CA LYS A 15 3.82 -12.85 -9.12
C LYS A 15 3.86 -11.51 -8.41
N LEU A 16 5.05 -10.91 -8.33
CA LEU A 16 5.22 -9.51 -7.92
C LEU A 16 5.09 -8.62 -9.15
N VAL A 17 4.18 -7.64 -9.09
CA VAL A 17 4.05 -6.62 -10.14
C VAL A 17 4.59 -5.29 -9.62
N ILE A 18 5.48 -4.66 -10.38
CA ILE A 18 5.98 -3.31 -10.13
C ILE A 18 5.64 -2.46 -11.34
N ALA A 19 4.81 -1.43 -11.14
CA ALA A 19 4.26 -0.63 -12.22
C ALA A 19 4.49 0.87 -11.97
N GLY A 20 4.81 1.59 -13.04
CA GLY A 20 5.14 3.01 -13.02
C GLY A 20 6.52 3.30 -13.60
N LEU A 21 6.73 4.55 -14.01
CA LEU A 21 8.02 5.03 -14.52
C LEU A 21 9.08 5.01 -13.42
N GLY A 22 10.23 4.41 -13.73
CA GLY A 22 11.37 4.40 -12.83
C GLY A 22 12.55 3.57 -13.34
N ASN A 23 13.46 3.23 -12.44
CA ASN A 23 14.64 2.44 -12.76
C ASN A 23 14.35 0.93 -12.70
N LEU A 24 13.29 0.46 -13.36
CA LEU A 24 12.86 -0.95 -13.32
C LEU A 24 13.65 -1.87 -14.25
N ASP A 25 14.43 -1.31 -15.18
CA ASP A 25 15.23 -2.08 -16.14
C ASP A 25 16.35 -2.87 -15.44
N LYS A 26 16.74 -2.46 -14.23
CA LYS A 26 17.75 -3.12 -13.39
C LYS A 26 17.23 -4.39 -12.70
N ILE A 27 15.92 -4.62 -12.69
CA ILE A 27 15.29 -5.78 -12.09
C ILE A 27 15.30 -6.89 -13.15
N THR A 28 15.89 -8.04 -12.87
CA THR A 28 16.07 -9.11 -13.87
C THR A 28 15.36 -10.41 -13.49
N GLU A 29 14.80 -10.47 -12.29
CA GLU A 29 14.15 -11.65 -11.75
C GLU A 29 12.91 -12.05 -12.58
N PRO A 30 12.81 -13.31 -13.05
CA PRO A 30 11.76 -13.74 -13.97
C PRO A 30 10.37 -13.84 -13.32
N ASN A 31 10.31 -13.88 -11.99
CA ASN A 31 9.05 -13.91 -11.24
C ASN A 31 8.49 -12.51 -10.96
N ILE A 32 9.15 -11.45 -11.44
CA ILE A 32 8.71 -10.06 -11.28
C ILE A 32 8.26 -9.49 -12.62
N ILE A 33 6.99 -9.06 -12.68
CA ILE A 33 6.42 -8.35 -13.82
C ILE A 33 6.74 -6.85 -13.64
N ARG A 34 7.42 -6.27 -14.63
CA ARG A 34 7.80 -4.84 -14.61
C ARG A 34 7.03 -4.09 -15.69
N LEU A 35 6.29 -3.06 -15.29
CA LEU A 35 5.61 -2.14 -16.21
C LEU A 35 6.27 -0.76 -16.09
N ASN A 36 7.42 -0.60 -16.77
CA ASN A 36 8.25 0.62 -16.71
C ASN A 36 7.74 1.72 -17.65
N ARG A 37 6.53 2.20 -17.40
CA ARG A 37 5.87 3.24 -18.19
C ARG A 37 4.79 3.93 -17.37
N PHE A 38 4.19 4.98 -17.93
CA PHE A 38 2.94 5.49 -17.41
C PHE A 38 1.86 4.39 -17.50
N ILE A 39 1.03 4.32 -16.46
CA ILE A 39 -0.02 3.31 -16.32
C ILE A 39 -1.35 4.03 -16.41
N GLU A 40 -2.16 3.68 -17.40
CA GLU A 40 -3.46 4.31 -17.64
C GLU A 40 -4.45 3.92 -16.54
N ASP A 41 -5.45 4.77 -16.28
CA ASP A 41 -6.43 4.56 -15.20
C ASP A 41 -7.14 3.20 -15.28
N ALA A 42 -7.47 2.76 -16.49
CA ALA A 42 -8.08 1.45 -16.72
C ALA A 42 -7.15 0.30 -16.31
N GLU A 43 -5.84 0.45 -16.53
CA GLU A 43 -4.84 -0.53 -16.11
C GLU A 43 -4.59 -0.48 -14.61
N VAL A 44 -4.59 0.72 -14.01
CA VAL A 44 -4.52 0.88 -12.55
C VAL A 44 -5.68 0.12 -11.89
N ARG A 45 -6.91 0.34 -12.36
CA ARG A 45 -8.09 -0.41 -11.90
C ARG A 45 -7.86 -1.92 -12.00
N ASP A 46 -7.44 -2.39 -13.17
CA ASP A 46 -7.20 -3.82 -13.42
C ASP A 46 -6.13 -4.41 -12.50
N LEU A 47 -5.02 -3.69 -12.27
CA LEU A 47 -3.95 -4.08 -11.36
C LEU A 47 -4.46 -4.22 -9.94
N PHE A 48 -5.16 -3.20 -9.43
CA PHE A 48 -5.73 -3.27 -8.09
C PHE A 48 -6.77 -4.38 -7.98
N THR A 49 -7.73 -4.49 -8.91
CA THR A 49 -8.75 -5.55 -8.89
C THR A 49 -8.14 -6.95 -8.82
N LYS A 50 -7.10 -7.22 -9.62
CA LYS A 50 -6.43 -8.54 -9.70
C LYS A 50 -5.43 -8.79 -8.57
N ALA A 51 -4.91 -7.74 -7.91
CA ALA A 51 -3.94 -7.89 -6.83
C ALA A 51 -4.56 -8.60 -5.61
N ALA A 52 -3.82 -9.56 -5.04
CA ALA A 52 -4.17 -10.21 -3.78
C ALA A 52 -3.89 -9.30 -2.57
N ILE A 53 -2.76 -8.58 -2.61
CA ILE A 53 -2.33 -7.63 -1.59
C ILE A 53 -1.62 -6.45 -2.27
N VAL A 54 -1.50 -5.32 -1.58
CA VAL A 54 -0.72 -4.17 -2.04
C VAL A 54 0.34 -3.84 -1.00
N VAL A 55 1.57 -3.60 -1.45
CA VAL A 55 2.73 -3.39 -0.56
C VAL A 55 3.22 -1.96 -0.68
N TYR A 56 3.39 -1.27 0.44
CA TYR A 56 3.90 0.09 0.53
C TYR A 56 5.24 0.11 1.27
N PRO A 57 6.36 -0.23 0.59
CA PRO A 57 7.66 -0.33 1.21
C PRO A 57 8.40 1.00 1.31
N TYR A 58 7.75 1.97 1.95
CA TYR A 58 8.26 3.33 2.05
C TYR A 58 9.36 3.39 3.12
N ARG A 59 10.31 4.32 2.93
CA ARG A 59 11.28 4.70 3.97
C ARG A 59 10.78 5.89 4.78
N SER A 60 10.01 6.75 4.14
CA SER A 60 9.28 7.88 4.71
C SER A 60 8.09 8.18 3.80
N ALA A 61 7.02 8.73 4.36
CA ALA A 61 5.86 9.20 3.61
C ALA A 61 5.25 10.39 4.35
N THR A 62 4.96 11.47 3.64
CA THR A 62 4.12 12.57 4.14
C THR A 62 2.67 12.35 3.76
N MET A 63 2.44 11.84 2.55
CA MET A 63 1.13 11.45 2.03
C MET A 63 1.30 10.27 1.07
N SER A 64 0.22 9.51 0.86
CA SER A 64 0.16 8.45 -0.15
C SER A 64 -1.19 8.45 -0.85
N GLY A 65 -1.28 9.11 -2.01
CA GLY A 65 -2.52 9.12 -2.80
C GLY A 65 -2.95 7.72 -3.26
N VAL A 66 -1.98 6.84 -3.53
CA VAL A 66 -2.24 5.44 -3.93
C VAL A 66 -2.80 4.56 -2.81
N LEU A 67 -2.65 4.95 -1.54
CA LEU A 67 -3.28 4.22 -0.43
C LEU A 67 -4.80 4.26 -0.52
N SER A 68 -5.36 5.42 -0.89
CA SER A 68 -6.80 5.59 -1.11
C SER A 68 -7.33 4.61 -2.17
N LEU A 69 -6.56 4.34 -3.23
CA LEU A 69 -6.95 3.37 -4.26
C LEU A 69 -6.97 1.94 -3.70
N ALA A 70 -5.97 1.53 -2.91
CA ALA A 70 -6.01 0.22 -2.27
C ALA A 70 -7.25 0.06 -1.38
N PHE A 71 -7.63 1.09 -0.64
CA PHE A 71 -8.81 1.05 0.22
C PHE A 71 -10.10 1.01 -0.60
N TYR A 72 -10.18 1.79 -1.69
CA TYR A 72 -11.32 1.77 -2.62
C TYR A 72 -11.53 0.37 -3.21
N PHE A 73 -10.44 -0.27 -3.66
CA PHE A 73 -10.47 -1.64 -4.19
C PHE A 73 -10.46 -2.72 -3.10
N ARG A 74 -10.58 -2.35 -1.82
CA ARG A 74 -10.65 -3.27 -0.66
C ARG A 74 -9.48 -4.25 -0.62
N LYS A 75 -8.28 -3.72 -0.83
CA LYS A 75 -7.05 -4.51 -0.81
C LYS A 75 -6.47 -4.54 0.59
N LYS A 76 -6.06 -5.74 1.02
CA LYS A 76 -5.18 -5.89 2.18
C LYS A 76 -3.84 -5.21 1.87
N VAL A 77 -3.35 -4.42 2.82
CA VAL A 77 -2.15 -3.60 2.64
C VAL A 77 -1.03 -4.04 3.58
N VAL A 78 0.18 -4.14 3.05
CA VAL A 78 1.41 -4.38 3.82
C VAL A 78 2.25 -3.11 3.78
N MET A 79 2.32 -2.39 4.89
CA MET A 79 2.88 -1.04 4.96
C MET A 79 4.11 -0.99 5.86
N SER A 80 5.09 -0.18 5.49
CA SER A 80 6.17 0.18 6.41
C SER A 80 5.59 0.90 7.63
N ASP A 81 6.16 0.72 8.81
CA ASP A 81 5.73 1.32 10.08
C ASP A 81 6.06 2.82 10.24
N VAL A 82 6.20 3.55 9.12
CA VAL A 82 6.41 5.00 9.12
C VAL A 82 5.19 5.74 9.69
N PRO A 83 5.38 6.90 10.34
CA PRO A 83 4.32 7.59 11.09
C PRO A 83 3.01 7.76 10.31
N PHE A 84 3.09 8.25 9.06
CA PHE A 84 1.92 8.45 8.21
C PHE A 84 1.04 7.20 8.09
N PHE A 85 1.60 6.01 7.86
CA PHE A 85 0.79 4.80 7.68
C PHE A 85 0.15 4.30 8.97
N LYS A 86 0.69 4.68 10.14
CA LYS A 86 0.09 4.29 11.44
C LYS A 86 -1.27 4.91 11.66
N GLU A 87 -1.52 6.08 11.08
CA GLU A 87 -2.81 6.78 11.13
C GLU A 87 -3.92 6.01 10.37
N TYR A 88 -3.53 5.13 9.44
CA TYR A 88 -4.45 4.31 8.63
C TYR A 88 -4.52 2.85 9.09
N ALA A 89 -4.08 2.56 10.33
CA ALA A 89 -4.12 1.22 10.88
C ALA A 89 -5.57 0.71 10.97
N ASN A 90 -5.81 -0.46 10.38
CA ASN A 90 -7.10 -1.15 10.38
C ASN A 90 -6.90 -2.67 10.28
N ARG A 91 -8.00 -3.43 10.34
CA ARG A 91 -8.01 -4.91 10.28
C ARG A 91 -7.33 -5.52 9.04
N ASP A 92 -7.27 -4.80 7.93
CA ASP A 92 -6.70 -5.24 6.66
C ASP A 92 -5.31 -4.63 6.42
N SER A 93 -4.72 -4.02 7.45
CA SER A 93 -3.35 -3.50 7.43
C SER A 93 -2.40 -4.39 8.22
N LEU A 94 -1.26 -4.71 7.60
CA LEU A 94 -0.11 -5.29 8.29
C LEU A 94 1.06 -4.30 8.21
N PHE A 95 1.78 -4.18 9.32
CA PHE A 95 2.95 -3.31 9.40
C PHE A 95 4.22 -4.12 9.52
N PHE A 96 5.26 -3.66 8.84
CA PHE A 96 6.63 -4.13 8.99
C PHE A 96 7.57 -2.96 9.28
N LYS A 97 8.68 -3.24 9.95
CA LYS A 97 9.72 -2.26 10.29
C LYS A 97 10.37 -1.71 9.02
N ALA A 98 10.33 -0.39 8.85
CA ALA A 98 10.90 0.29 7.70
C ALA A 98 12.39 -0.09 7.52
N GLY A 99 12.75 -0.51 6.31
CA GLY A 99 14.11 -0.96 5.98
C GLY A 99 14.47 -2.38 6.44
N ASN A 100 13.61 -3.09 7.17
CA ASN A 100 13.84 -4.47 7.58
C ASN A 100 13.32 -5.45 6.51
N VAL A 101 14.23 -6.20 5.90
CA VAL A 101 13.91 -7.16 4.83
C VAL A 101 13.22 -8.41 5.37
N GLU A 102 13.67 -8.93 6.52
CA GLU A 102 13.10 -10.16 7.10
C GLU A 102 11.68 -9.91 7.57
N ASP A 103 11.45 -8.83 8.31
CA ASP A 103 10.11 -8.48 8.80
C ASP A 103 9.15 -8.21 7.64
N LEU A 104 9.62 -7.60 6.54
CA LEU A 104 8.79 -7.48 5.34
C LEU A 104 8.44 -8.85 4.74
N ALA A 105 9.39 -9.79 4.65
CA ALA A 105 9.14 -11.12 4.11
C ALA A 105 8.08 -11.87 4.96
N ASP A 106 8.20 -11.79 6.28
CA ASP A 106 7.25 -12.39 7.21
C ASP A 106 5.84 -11.80 7.04
N LYS A 107 5.73 -10.47 6.91
CA LYS A 107 4.44 -9.81 6.68
C LYS A 107 3.83 -10.09 5.31
N LEU A 108 4.64 -10.31 4.28
CA LEU A 108 4.14 -10.75 2.98
C LEU A 108 3.50 -12.15 3.08
N GLN A 109 4.18 -13.10 3.73
CA GLN A 109 3.64 -14.45 3.95
C GLN A 109 2.35 -14.39 4.76
N GLN A 110 2.37 -13.68 5.89
CA GLN A 110 1.19 -13.52 6.74
C GLN A 110 -0.01 -12.94 5.96
N ALA A 111 0.23 -11.96 5.08
CA ALA A 111 -0.82 -11.33 4.29
C ALA A 111 -1.45 -12.28 3.26
N LEU A 112 -0.63 -13.13 2.63
CA LEU A 112 -1.03 -14.08 1.59
C LEU A 112 -1.76 -15.30 2.19
N ASP A 113 -1.32 -15.80 3.34
CA ASP A 113 -1.95 -16.94 4.03
C ASP A 113 -3.37 -16.65 4.51
N SER A 114 -3.62 -15.40 4.90
CA SER A 114 -4.89 -14.98 5.50
C SER A 114 -5.97 -14.63 4.46
N GLY A 115 -5.84 -15.10 3.23
CA GLY A 115 -6.78 -14.86 2.12
C GLY A 115 -6.66 -13.46 1.48
N SER A 116 -7.04 -13.36 0.21
CA SER A 116 -6.73 -12.25 -0.71
C SER A 116 -7.77 -11.12 -0.77
N ALA A 117 -8.93 -11.24 -0.12
CA ALA A 117 -9.98 -10.23 -0.16
C ALA A 117 -10.28 -9.71 1.24
N SER A 118 -10.13 -8.39 1.45
CA SER A 118 -10.79 -7.74 2.57
C SER A 118 -12.31 -7.84 2.38
N THR A 119 -13.01 -8.27 3.41
CA THR A 119 -14.48 -8.20 3.44
C THR A 119 -14.98 -6.85 3.99
N ASN A 120 -14.07 -5.91 4.29
CA ASN A 120 -14.43 -4.61 4.83
C ASN A 120 -14.91 -3.67 3.72
N ALA A 121 -16.23 -3.64 3.52
CA ALA A 121 -16.85 -2.69 2.59
C ALA A 121 -16.65 -1.22 2.98
N ASN A 122 -16.29 -0.93 4.24
CA ASN A 122 -16.17 0.41 4.80
C ASN A 122 -14.73 0.95 4.79
N LEU A 123 -13.76 0.21 4.25
CA LEU A 123 -12.34 0.58 4.33
C LEU A 123 -12.03 1.94 3.69
N TYR A 124 -12.65 2.28 2.55
CA TYR A 124 -12.47 3.60 1.94
C TYR A 124 -13.26 4.70 2.67
N PRO A 125 -14.58 4.55 2.92
CA PRO A 125 -15.35 5.57 3.63
C PRO A 125 -14.79 5.97 5.00
N GLU A 126 -14.17 5.03 5.72
CA GLU A 126 -13.57 5.24 7.04
C GLU A 126 -12.48 6.32 7.03
N PHE A 127 -11.71 6.44 5.95
CA PHE A 127 -10.56 7.35 5.87
C PHE A 127 -10.69 8.42 4.77
N TYR A 128 -11.52 8.19 3.76
CA TYR A 128 -11.53 8.99 2.53
C TYR A 128 -12.94 9.33 2.04
N SER A 129 -13.98 9.17 2.86
CA SER A 129 -15.31 9.70 2.49
C SER A 129 -15.31 11.23 2.45
N GLU A 130 -16.22 11.80 1.68
CA GLU A 130 -16.39 13.26 1.57
C GLU A 130 -16.52 13.93 2.95
N ASN A 131 -17.32 13.34 3.85
CA ASN A 131 -17.49 13.84 5.22
C ASN A 131 -16.19 13.82 6.03
N ILE A 132 -15.36 12.79 5.89
CA ILE A 132 -14.08 12.70 6.60
C ILE A 132 -13.11 13.76 6.06
N LEU A 133 -13.01 13.89 4.74
CA LEU A 133 -12.16 14.89 4.11
C LEU A 133 -12.59 16.33 4.46
N GLU A 134 -13.90 16.58 4.52
CA GLU A 134 -14.45 17.86 4.98
C GLU A 134 -14.08 18.14 6.44
N GLN A 135 -14.23 17.15 7.32
CA GLN A 135 -13.84 17.28 8.73
C GLN A 135 -12.35 17.53 8.90
N ASP A 136 -11.49 16.80 8.19
CA ASP A 136 -10.04 17.00 8.20
C ASP A 136 -9.67 18.40 7.72
N TYR A 137 -10.33 18.89 6.67
CA TYR A 137 -10.17 20.26 6.19
C TYR A 137 -10.58 21.29 7.24
N ILE A 138 -11.75 21.14 7.87
CA ILE A 138 -12.21 22.04 8.94
C ILE A 138 -11.24 22.01 10.13
N ASN A 139 -10.77 20.84 10.53
CA ASN A 139 -9.83 20.67 11.65
C ASN A 139 -8.50 21.39 11.38
N LEU A 140 -8.00 21.34 10.14
CA LEU A 140 -6.77 22.05 9.74
C LEU A 140 -6.85 23.56 9.99
N TYR A 141 -8.03 24.17 9.75
CA TYR A 141 -8.23 25.61 9.93
C TYR A 141 -8.80 26.01 11.30
N SER A 142 -9.42 25.09 12.02
CA SER A 142 -10.02 25.34 13.33
C SER A 142 -9.07 25.07 14.51
N SER A 143 -7.97 24.36 14.26
CA SER A 143 -7.02 24.03 15.32
C SER A 143 -6.30 25.29 15.84
N PRO A 144 -6.32 25.56 17.16
CA PRO A 144 -5.78 26.80 17.74
C PRO A 144 -4.26 27.00 17.54
N ALA A 145 -3.56 26.02 16.98
CA ALA A 145 -2.15 26.11 16.61
C ALA A 145 -1.87 27.03 15.40
N ASN A 146 -2.87 27.39 14.59
CA ASN A 146 -2.69 28.27 13.42
C ASN A 146 -2.82 29.78 13.74
N LYS A 147 -2.86 30.17 15.03
CA LYS A 147 -2.86 31.59 15.46
C LYS A 147 -1.48 32.15 15.84
N GLN A 148 -0.40 31.44 15.56
CA GLN A 148 0.97 31.95 15.73
C GLN A 148 1.75 31.90 14.40
N MET A 149 1.42 32.83 13.51
CA MET A 149 2.37 33.49 12.60
C MET A 149 2.01 34.97 12.54
#